data_AF-A0A0B6ZWE8-F1
#
_entry.id   AF-A0A0B6ZWE8-F1
#
_cell.length_a   1.000
_cell.length_b   1.000
_cell.length_c   1.000
_cell.angle_alpha   90.00
_cell.angle_beta   90.00
_cell.angle_gamma   90.00
#
_symmetry.space_group_name_H-M   'P 1'
#
loop_
_entity.id
_entity.type
_entity.pdbx_description
1 polymer ?
#
loop_
_entity_poly.entity_id
_entity_poly.type
_entity_poly.pdbx_seq_one_letter_code
_entity_poly.pdbx_strand_id
1 'polypeptide(L)'
;PGLIHLLEEGESLEDLQKLTPEQILLRWVNYHLRNAGSNLRIKNFSEDIKDSEAYTYLLHQIAPKEKGVDLSPLGISGRNQRAEAMLQEANKIGCRSFVGPVDVVEGNSKLNLAFVANLFNNYPALEGVDANLELDIHEETREEKTYRNWMNSMGVSPYVHNIYNDMTDGLIIFQLFDVCRPGVVDWNKVHRKFNKLKANFEKIENCNYSCQLANKLDFSLVGVAGKDIHDG
;
A
#
# COMPACT_ATOMS: atom_id res chain seq x y z
N PRO A 1 -7.14 8.06 -12.48
CA PRO A 1 -7.43 7.54 -13.85
C PRO A 1 -6.49 6.38 -14.21
N GLY A 2 -7.01 5.25 -14.70
CA GLY A 2 -6.19 4.13 -15.22
C GLY A 2 -5.61 3.15 -14.19
N LEU A 3 -5.94 3.29 -12.91
CA LEU A 3 -5.43 2.42 -11.84
C LEU A 3 -5.87 0.95 -11.97
N ILE A 4 -6.92 0.67 -12.74
CA ILE A 4 -7.33 -0.70 -13.12
C ILE A 4 -6.19 -1.48 -13.80
N HIS A 5 -5.27 -0.79 -14.48
CA HIS A 5 -4.10 -1.43 -15.09
C HIS A 5 -3.08 -1.98 -14.08
N LEU A 6 -3.25 -1.65 -12.79
CA LEU A 6 -2.43 -2.15 -11.69
C LEU A 6 -3.00 -3.41 -11.02
N LEU A 7 -4.14 -3.93 -11.48
CA LEU A 7 -4.67 -5.20 -10.99
C LEU A 7 -3.74 -6.35 -11.38
N GLU A 8 -3.48 -7.25 -10.42
CA GLU A 8 -2.84 -8.53 -10.70
C GLU A 8 -3.89 -9.57 -11.16
N GLU A 9 -3.43 -10.72 -11.67
CA GLU A 9 -4.31 -11.76 -12.21
C GLU A 9 -5.27 -12.29 -11.13
N GLY A 10 -6.57 -12.17 -11.40
CA GLY A 10 -7.64 -12.64 -10.50
C GLY A 10 -8.08 -11.62 -9.45
N GLU A 11 -7.55 -10.40 -9.45
CA GLU A 11 -7.97 -9.35 -8.51
C GLU A 11 -9.11 -8.49 -9.04
N SER A 12 -9.94 -8.01 -8.11
CA SER A 12 -11.01 -7.05 -8.35
C SER A 12 -10.58 -5.62 -8.01
N LEU A 13 -11.36 -4.62 -8.43
CA LEU A 13 -11.13 -3.22 -8.05
C LEU A 13 -11.20 -3.00 -6.53
N GLU A 14 -12.04 -3.77 -5.83
CA GLU A 14 -12.12 -3.74 -4.37
C GLU A 14 -10.80 -4.17 -3.75
N ASP A 15 -10.14 -5.20 -4.28
CA ASP A 15 -8.83 -5.64 -3.79
C ASP A 15 -7.76 -4.55 -3.96
N LEU A 16 -7.84 -3.76 -5.03
CA LEU A 16 -6.95 -2.62 -5.25
C LEU A 16 -7.19 -1.50 -4.23
N GLN A 17 -8.46 -1.23 -3.87
CA GLN A 17 -8.82 -0.27 -2.81
C GLN A 17 -8.33 -0.71 -1.43
N LYS A 18 -8.09 -2.01 -1.24
CA LYS A 18 -7.55 -2.54 0.02
C LYS A 18 -6.07 -2.24 0.23
N LEU A 19 -5.37 -1.84 -0.83
CA LEU A 19 -3.93 -1.60 -0.79
C LEU A 19 -3.59 -0.28 -0.12
N THR A 20 -2.48 -0.30 0.62
CA THR A 20 -1.84 0.91 1.10
C THR A 20 -1.29 1.74 -0.07
N PRO A 21 -1.09 3.06 0.10
CA PRO A 21 -0.47 3.90 -0.92
C PRO A 21 0.89 3.38 -1.40
N GLU A 22 1.71 2.82 -0.50
CA GLU A 22 2.99 2.21 -0.84
C GLU A 22 2.83 1.01 -1.78
N GLN A 23 1.87 0.13 -1.52
CA GLN A 23 1.59 -1.04 -2.36
C GLN A 23 1.09 -0.64 -3.76
N ILE A 24 0.24 0.39 -3.84
CA ILE A 24 -0.23 0.93 -5.14
C ILE A 24 0.96 1.45 -5.95
N LEU A 25 1.84 2.23 -5.32
CA LEU A 25 3.04 2.76 -5.98
C LEU A 25 4.02 1.65 -6.39
N LEU A 26 4.21 0.61 -5.57
CA LEU A 26 5.02 -0.55 -5.96
C LEU A 26 4.47 -1.25 -7.20
N ARG A 27 3.15 -1.43 -7.30
CA ARG A 27 2.52 -2.00 -8.48
C ARG A 27 2.68 -1.10 -9.70
N TRP A 28 2.51 0.20 -9.53
CA TRP A 28 2.72 1.18 -10.58
C TRP A 28 4.15 1.18 -11.13
N VAL A 29 5.17 1.16 -10.27
CA VAL A 29 6.56 1.07 -10.72
C VAL A 29 6.78 -0.23 -11.49
N ASN A 30 6.35 -1.38 -10.94
CA ASN A 30 6.54 -2.67 -11.59
C ASN A 30 5.77 -2.81 -12.92
N TYR A 31 4.60 -2.19 -13.04
CA TYR A 31 3.84 -2.10 -14.29
C TYR A 31 4.68 -1.43 -15.38
N HIS A 32 5.30 -0.29 -15.06
CA HIS A 32 6.15 0.45 -16.00
C HIS A 32 7.49 -0.24 -16.28
N LEU A 33 8.12 -0.88 -15.30
CA LEU A 33 9.32 -1.69 -15.51
C LEU A 33 9.07 -2.81 -16.52
N ARG A 34 7.94 -3.52 -16.40
CA ARG A 34 7.53 -4.55 -17.34
C ARG A 34 7.29 -3.97 -18.74
N ASN A 35 6.61 -2.83 -18.84
CA ASN A 35 6.35 -2.17 -20.12
C ASN A 35 7.63 -1.62 -20.79
N ALA A 36 8.65 -1.28 -20.01
CA ALA A 36 9.98 -0.93 -20.49
C ALA A 36 10.80 -2.17 -20.95
N GLY A 37 10.24 -3.38 -20.85
CA GLY A 37 10.93 -4.63 -21.17
C GLY A 37 12.01 -5.04 -20.15
N SER A 38 11.99 -4.44 -18.96
CA SER A 38 12.93 -4.77 -17.89
C SER A 38 12.47 -6.03 -17.14
N ASN A 39 13.44 -6.88 -16.76
CA ASN A 39 13.20 -8.04 -15.89
C ASN A 39 13.24 -7.67 -14.41
N LEU A 40 13.53 -6.40 -14.07
CA LEU A 40 13.55 -5.93 -12.70
C LEU A 40 12.14 -5.90 -12.12
N ARG A 41 12.04 -6.31 -10.86
CA ARG A 41 10.82 -6.18 -10.05
C ARG A 41 11.20 -5.76 -8.65
N ILE A 42 10.70 -4.62 -8.21
CA ILE A 42 10.91 -4.10 -6.86
C ILE A 42 9.79 -4.57 -5.91
N LYS A 43 10.14 -4.79 -4.65
CA LYS A 43 9.25 -5.19 -3.56
C LYS A 43 9.25 -4.18 -2.40
N ASN A 44 10.15 -3.21 -2.44
CA ASN A 44 10.30 -2.16 -1.43
C ASN A 44 10.94 -0.92 -2.07
N PHE A 45 10.82 0.24 -1.40
CA PHE A 45 11.50 1.48 -1.77
C PHE A 45 12.81 1.70 -0.99
N SER A 46 13.44 0.62 -0.52
CA SER A 46 14.72 0.65 0.21
C SER A 46 15.81 -0.11 -0.55
N GLU A 47 15.99 -1.39 -0.31
CA GLU A 47 17.08 -2.18 -0.91
C GLU A 47 16.98 -2.29 -2.43
N ASP A 48 15.76 -2.42 -2.97
CA ASP A 48 15.55 -2.72 -4.38
C ASP A 48 15.77 -1.50 -5.31
N ILE A 49 16.05 -0.32 -4.75
CA ILE A 49 16.24 0.95 -5.50
C ILE A 49 17.67 1.51 -5.42
N LYS A 50 18.55 0.92 -4.60
CA LYS A 50 19.86 1.53 -4.23
C LYS A 50 20.85 1.66 -5.37
N ASP A 51 20.64 0.92 -6.44
CA ASP A 51 21.45 0.98 -7.65
C ASP A 51 20.88 1.92 -8.73
N SER A 52 19.74 2.58 -8.46
CA SER A 52 19.05 3.51 -9.37
C SER A 52 18.62 2.92 -10.72
N GLU A 53 18.72 1.60 -10.94
CA GLU A 53 18.38 1.00 -12.23
C GLU A 53 16.86 1.02 -12.45
N ALA A 54 16.09 0.59 -11.44
CA ALA A 54 14.63 0.64 -11.48
C ALA A 54 14.11 2.06 -11.75
N TYR A 55 14.68 3.07 -11.09
CA TYR A 55 14.28 4.46 -11.32
C TYR A 55 14.67 4.97 -12.70
N THR A 56 15.81 4.56 -13.24
CA THR A 56 16.22 4.99 -14.59
C THR A 56 15.25 4.46 -15.65
N TYR A 57 14.88 3.17 -15.57
CA TYR A 57 13.87 2.61 -16.46
C TYR A 57 12.50 3.26 -16.29
N LEU A 58 12.07 3.46 -15.03
CA LEU A 58 10.79 4.10 -14.73
C LEU A 58 10.71 5.51 -15.34
N LEU A 59 11.72 6.35 -15.09
CA LEU A 59 11.76 7.72 -15.60
C LEU A 59 11.69 7.76 -17.13
N HIS A 60 12.46 6.89 -17.80
CA HIS A 60 12.42 6.81 -19.25
C HIS A 60 11.06 6.35 -19.79
N GLN A 61 10.37 5.46 -19.08
CA GLN A 61 9.07 4.93 -19.47
C GLN A 61 7.94 5.95 -19.32
N ILE A 62 7.94 6.75 -18.25
CA ILE A 62 6.82 7.65 -17.91
C ILE A 62 6.98 9.06 -18.48
N ALA A 63 8.21 9.46 -18.83
CA ALA A 63 8.49 10.80 -19.32
C ALA A 63 7.98 10.99 -20.77
N PRO A 64 7.38 12.16 -21.09
CA PRO A 64 7.11 12.52 -22.48
C PRO A 64 8.39 12.54 -23.30
N LYS A 65 8.35 12.01 -24.53
CA LYS A 65 9.53 11.79 -25.38
C LYS A 65 10.31 13.09 -25.65
N GLU A 66 9.60 14.21 -25.75
CA GLU A 66 10.15 15.54 -25.99
C GLU A 66 11.00 16.07 -24.81
N LYS A 67 10.88 15.49 -23.62
CA LYS A 67 11.69 15.87 -22.45
C LYS A 67 13.09 15.29 -22.48
N GLY A 68 13.39 14.37 -23.41
CA GLY A 68 14.72 13.84 -23.62
C GLY A 68 15.28 13.08 -22.41
N VAL A 69 14.40 12.40 -21.66
CA VAL A 69 14.81 11.49 -20.59
C VAL A 69 15.33 10.21 -21.22
N ASP A 70 16.55 9.79 -20.86
CA ASP A 70 17.22 8.65 -21.46
C ASP A 70 17.80 7.67 -20.44
N LEU A 71 18.34 6.56 -20.95
CA LEU A 71 18.88 5.46 -20.15
C LEU A 71 20.39 5.61 -19.88
N SER A 72 21.00 6.76 -20.18
CA SER A 72 22.44 6.97 -19.97
C SER A 72 22.93 6.72 -18.54
N PRO A 73 22.14 6.92 -17.45
CA PRO A 73 22.59 6.57 -16.10
C PRO A 73 22.99 5.10 -15.95
N LEU A 74 22.38 4.16 -16.69
CA LEU A 74 22.70 2.72 -16.59
C LEU A 74 24.17 2.41 -16.91
N GLY A 75 24.82 3.23 -17.75
CA GLY A 75 26.23 3.08 -18.10
C GLY A 75 27.21 3.63 -17.05
N ILE A 76 26.73 4.31 -16.01
CA ILE A 76 27.57 4.96 -15.02
C ILE A 76 28.02 3.95 -13.96
N SER A 77 29.34 3.96 -13.71
CA SER A 77 29.96 3.20 -12.63
C SER A 77 29.90 3.97 -11.31
N GLY A 78 29.59 3.27 -10.23
CA GLY A 78 29.45 3.85 -8.89
C GLY A 78 28.00 4.26 -8.58
N ARG A 79 27.46 3.75 -7.47
CA ARG A 79 26.05 3.93 -7.10
C ARG A 79 25.67 5.39 -6.89
N ASN A 80 26.54 6.17 -6.25
CA ASN A 80 26.25 7.57 -5.96
C ASN A 80 26.25 8.45 -7.21
N GLN A 81 27.21 8.22 -8.13
CA GLN A 81 27.28 8.92 -9.41
C GLN A 81 26.07 8.58 -10.30
N ARG A 82 25.68 7.30 -10.31
CA ARG A 82 24.51 6.82 -11.03
C ARG A 82 23.21 7.41 -10.47
N ALA A 83 23.06 7.46 -9.15
CA ALA A 83 21.92 8.07 -8.49
C ALA A 83 21.82 9.57 -8.81
N GLU A 84 22.93 10.30 -8.80
CA GLU A 84 22.93 11.71 -9.23
C GLU A 84 22.48 11.85 -10.69
N ALA A 85 23.00 11.05 -11.61
CA ALA A 85 22.59 11.10 -13.01
C ALA A 85 21.11 10.76 -13.20
N MET A 86 20.59 9.74 -12.50
CA MET A 86 19.17 9.41 -12.48
C MET A 86 18.32 10.59 -11.97
N LEU A 87 18.77 11.32 -10.94
CA LEU A 87 18.07 12.51 -10.44
C LEU A 87 18.16 13.70 -11.40
N GLN A 88 19.20 13.79 -12.24
CA GLN A 88 19.25 14.77 -13.34
C GLN A 88 18.21 14.44 -14.42
N GLU A 89 17.99 13.15 -14.72
CA GLU A 89 16.91 12.72 -15.61
C GLU A 89 15.53 13.10 -15.03
N ALA A 90 15.31 12.88 -13.73
CA ALA A 90 14.09 13.33 -13.05
C ALA A 90 13.91 14.87 -13.09
N ASN A 91 15.01 15.63 -13.08
CA ASN A 91 14.97 17.08 -13.17
C ASN A 91 14.49 17.58 -14.55
N LYS A 92 14.74 16.84 -15.64
CA LYS A 92 14.24 17.19 -17.00
C LYS A 92 12.71 17.27 -17.07
N ILE A 93 12.02 16.51 -16.21
CA ILE A 93 10.57 16.51 -16.06
C ILE A 93 10.07 17.26 -14.82
N GLY A 94 10.96 17.99 -14.13
CA GLY A 94 10.60 18.78 -12.94
C GLY A 94 10.27 17.95 -11.70
N CYS A 95 10.70 16.69 -11.63
CA CYS A 95 10.36 15.79 -10.53
C CYS A 95 11.52 15.48 -9.56
N ARG A 96 12.64 16.20 -9.64
CA ARG A 96 13.74 16.09 -8.67
C ARG A 96 13.37 16.75 -7.34
N SER A 97 12.60 16.03 -6.54
CA SER A 97 12.12 16.47 -5.22
C SER A 97 12.29 15.38 -4.18
N PHE A 98 12.35 15.77 -2.91
CA PHE A 98 12.38 14.92 -1.71
C PHE A 98 13.66 14.09 -1.48
N VAL A 99 14.31 13.57 -2.52
CA VAL A 99 15.41 12.60 -2.39
C VAL A 99 16.70 13.12 -3.03
N GLY A 100 17.85 12.90 -2.37
CA GLY A 100 19.18 13.10 -2.93
C GLY A 100 19.90 11.78 -3.27
N PRO A 101 21.06 11.83 -3.94
CA PRO A 101 21.79 10.61 -4.34
C PRO A 101 22.13 9.69 -3.16
N VAL A 102 22.56 10.27 -2.04
CA VAL A 102 22.91 9.52 -0.83
C VAL A 102 21.68 8.79 -0.28
N ASP A 103 20.52 9.44 -0.24
CA ASP A 103 19.27 8.85 0.25
C ASP A 103 18.80 7.67 -0.61
N VAL A 104 19.02 7.74 -1.93
CA VAL A 104 18.77 6.62 -2.85
C VAL A 104 19.71 5.47 -2.53
N VAL A 105 21.03 5.73 -2.47
CA VAL A 105 22.05 4.69 -2.25
C VAL A 105 21.98 4.05 -0.87
N GLU A 106 21.54 4.80 0.14
CA GLU A 106 21.31 4.31 1.49
C GLU A 106 19.97 3.57 1.63
N GLY A 107 19.05 3.72 0.67
CA GLY A 107 17.75 3.05 0.68
C GLY A 107 16.77 3.66 1.69
N ASN A 108 16.76 4.99 1.83
CA ASN A 108 15.83 5.68 2.73
C ASN A 108 14.39 5.54 2.22
N SER A 109 13.64 4.57 2.76
CA SER A 109 12.32 4.20 2.25
C SER A 109 11.32 5.36 2.22
N LYS A 110 11.36 6.26 3.21
CA LYS A 110 10.43 7.39 3.29
C LYS A 110 10.67 8.41 2.19
N LEU A 111 11.93 8.78 1.95
CA LEU A 111 12.28 9.76 0.91
C LEU A 111 12.09 9.18 -0.49
N ASN A 112 12.43 7.90 -0.69
CA ASN A 112 12.19 7.20 -1.93
C ASN A 112 10.68 7.04 -2.23
N LEU A 113 9.87 6.72 -1.22
CA LEU A 113 8.40 6.69 -1.36
C LEU A 113 7.84 8.07 -1.76
N ALA A 114 8.31 9.14 -1.12
CA ALA A 114 7.90 10.51 -1.47
C ALA A 114 8.29 10.90 -2.91
N PHE A 115 9.51 10.53 -3.33
CA PHE A 115 9.97 10.73 -4.70
C PHE A 115 9.09 9.99 -5.72
N VAL A 116 8.75 8.72 -5.45
CA VAL A 116 7.88 7.92 -6.32
C VAL A 116 6.46 8.46 -6.36
N ALA A 117 5.90 8.88 -5.22
CA ALA A 117 4.59 9.51 -5.16
C ALA A 117 4.55 10.80 -6.00
N ASN A 118 5.63 11.59 -5.97
CA ASN A 118 5.76 12.77 -6.81
C ASN A 118 5.77 12.44 -8.31
N LEU A 119 6.50 11.39 -8.71
CA LEU A 119 6.49 10.91 -10.09
C LEU A 119 5.10 10.43 -10.52
N PHE A 120 4.43 9.63 -9.70
CA PHE A 120 3.09 9.13 -9.97
C PHE A 120 2.08 10.26 -10.16
N ASN A 121 2.10 11.28 -9.29
CA ASN A 121 1.14 12.40 -9.36
C ASN A 121 1.32 13.27 -10.61
N ASN A 122 2.55 13.44 -11.10
CA ASN A 122 2.85 14.29 -12.25
C ASN A 122 2.83 13.52 -13.59
N TYR A 123 3.23 12.24 -13.56
CA TYR A 123 3.39 11.39 -14.74
C TYR A 123 2.85 9.97 -14.49
N PRO A 124 1.54 9.76 -14.26
CA PRO A 124 1.00 8.42 -14.04
C PRO A 124 1.26 7.49 -15.24
N ALA A 125 1.16 8.02 -16.47
CA ALA A 125 1.36 7.29 -17.74
C ALA A 125 0.53 6.00 -17.86
N LEU A 126 -0.66 5.97 -17.26
CA LEU A 126 -1.62 4.86 -17.35
C LEU A 126 -2.66 5.19 -18.45
N GLU A 127 -2.29 5.01 -19.72
CA GLU A 127 -3.19 5.27 -20.86
C GLU A 127 -4.02 4.03 -21.26
N GLY A 128 -5.31 4.22 -21.52
CA GLY A 128 -6.26 3.18 -21.94
C GLY A 128 -7.71 3.68 -22.04
N VAL A 129 -8.57 2.97 -22.77
CA VAL A 129 -9.99 3.33 -23.05
C VAL A 129 -10.84 3.42 -21.77
N ASP A 130 -10.37 2.83 -20.66
CA ASP A 130 -11.00 2.82 -19.33
C ASP A 130 -10.44 3.88 -18.37
N ALA A 131 -9.76 4.92 -18.88
CA ALA A 131 -9.25 6.02 -18.06
C ALA A 131 -10.34 6.79 -17.28
N ASN A 132 -11.62 6.62 -17.64
CA ASN A 132 -12.77 7.24 -16.99
C ASN A 132 -13.29 6.48 -15.76
N LEU A 133 -12.69 5.35 -15.37
CA LEU A 133 -12.90 4.83 -14.02
C LEU A 133 -12.09 5.70 -13.05
N GLU A 134 -12.74 6.76 -12.54
CA GLU A 134 -12.28 7.42 -11.33
C GLU A 134 -12.32 6.38 -10.21
N LEU A 135 -11.14 5.98 -9.72
CA LEU A 135 -11.10 5.37 -8.40
C LEU A 135 -11.43 6.48 -7.43
N ASP A 136 -12.59 6.33 -6.79
CA ASP A 136 -12.93 7.07 -5.59
C ASP A 136 -11.95 6.59 -4.51
N ILE A 137 -10.80 7.27 -4.44
CA ILE A 137 -9.84 7.05 -3.36
C ILE A 137 -10.55 7.62 -2.14
N HIS A 138 -11.16 6.74 -1.34
CA HIS A 138 -11.81 7.12 -0.10
C HIS A 138 -10.83 7.94 0.74
N GLU A 139 -11.08 9.24 0.83
CA GLU A 139 -10.27 10.13 1.63
C GLU A 139 -10.54 9.81 3.09
N GLU A 140 -9.49 9.39 3.81
CA GLU A 140 -9.61 9.04 5.22
C GLU A 140 -10.29 10.18 6.00
N THR A 141 -11.46 9.90 6.57
CA THR A 141 -12.18 10.92 7.31
C THR A 141 -11.44 11.25 8.62
N ARG A 142 -11.69 12.43 9.19
CA ARG A 142 -11.09 12.82 10.47
C ARG A 142 -11.40 11.81 11.58
N GLU A 143 -12.60 11.23 11.54
CA GLU A 143 -13.05 10.22 12.50
C GLU A 143 -12.27 8.91 12.34
N GLU A 144 -12.17 8.38 11.11
CA GLU A 144 -11.34 7.21 10.80
C GLU A 144 -9.90 7.39 11.27
N LYS A 145 -9.29 8.53 10.93
CA LYS A 145 -7.93 8.87 11.38
C LYS A 145 -7.79 8.87 12.90
N THR A 146 -8.81 9.37 13.60
CA THR A 146 -8.82 9.43 15.06
C THR A 146 -8.86 8.02 15.64
N TYR A 147 -9.77 7.16 15.17
CA TYR A 147 -9.86 5.78 15.64
C TYR A 147 -8.62 4.98 15.30
N ARG A 148 -8.08 5.09 14.08
CA ARG A 148 -6.85 4.39 13.68
C ARG A 148 -5.68 4.75 14.58
N ASN A 149 -5.49 6.04 14.85
CA ASN A 149 -4.41 6.49 15.73
C ASN A 149 -4.63 6.02 17.18
N TRP A 150 -5.88 6.04 17.67
CA TRP A 150 -6.22 5.50 18.99
C TRP A 150 -5.89 4.00 19.09
N MET A 151 -6.34 3.18 18.13
CA MET A 151 -6.06 1.74 18.09
C MET A 151 -4.56 1.47 18.12
N ASN A 152 -3.79 2.15 17.26
CA ASN A 152 -2.33 1.98 17.22
C ASN A 152 -1.65 2.43 18.52
N SER A 153 -2.16 3.46 19.20
CA SER A 153 -1.64 3.91 20.49
C SER A 153 -1.85 2.90 21.63
N MET A 154 -2.84 2.00 21.48
CA MET A 154 -3.09 0.89 22.41
C MET A 154 -2.13 -0.29 22.20
N GLY A 155 -1.26 -0.24 21.18
CA GLY A 155 -0.24 -1.27 20.94
C GLY A 155 -0.75 -2.53 20.25
N VAL A 156 -1.82 -2.42 19.44
CA VAL A 156 -2.32 -3.54 18.63
C VAL A 156 -1.29 -3.98 17.58
N SER A 157 -1.34 -5.27 17.23
CA SER A 157 -0.50 -5.87 16.18
C SER A 157 -1.35 -6.76 15.28
N PRO A 158 -1.31 -6.61 13.94
CA PRO A 158 -0.46 -5.69 13.18
C PRO A 158 -0.88 -4.21 13.34
N TYR A 159 -0.04 -3.30 12.85
CA TYR A 159 -0.34 -1.87 12.81
C TYR A 159 -1.53 -1.60 11.90
N VAL A 160 -2.48 -0.78 12.34
CA VAL A 160 -3.68 -0.43 11.58
C VAL A 160 -3.35 0.70 10.61
N HIS A 161 -3.43 0.42 9.31
CA HIS A 161 -3.25 1.37 8.23
C HIS A 161 -4.59 1.81 7.65
N ASN A 162 -5.55 0.90 7.48
CA ASN A 162 -6.89 1.18 7.00
C ASN A 162 -7.92 0.37 7.81
N ILE A 163 -8.84 1.05 8.49
CA ILE A 163 -9.82 0.43 9.39
C ILE A 163 -10.72 -0.57 8.65
N TYR A 164 -11.15 -0.25 7.42
CA TYR A 164 -12.07 -1.10 6.67
C TYR A 164 -11.43 -2.40 6.20
N ASN A 165 -10.09 -2.46 6.12
CA ASN A 165 -9.39 -3.64 5.63
C ASN A 165 -8.78 -4.44 6.78
N ASP A 166 -8.13 -3.75 7.70
CA ASP A 166 -7.31 -4.38 8.73
C ASP A 166 -8.16 -4.97 9.87
N MET A 167 -9.44 -4.56 9.97
CA MET A 167 -10.35 -5.05 11.02
C MET A 167 -11.16 -6.29 10.58
N THR A 168 -11.10 -6.67 9.31
CA THR A 168 -11.98 -7.69 8.68
C THR A 168 -11.79 -9.12 9.16
N ASP A 169 -10.71 -9.42 9.90
CA ASP A 169 -10.47 -10.74 10.48
C ASP A 169 -10.78 -10.82 11.98
N GLY A 170 -11.19 -9.71 12.59
CA GLY A 170 -11.56 -9.57 14.00
C GLY A 170 -10.38 -9.59 14.99
N LEU A 171 -9.14 -9.84 14.57
CA LEU A 171 -8.02 -10.03 15.50
C LEU A 171 -7.64 -8.76 16.25
N ILE A 172 -7.67 -7.61 15.58
CA ILE A 172 -7.44 -6.31 16.23
C ILE A 172 -8.59 -5.97 17.20
N ILE A 173 -9.83 -6.31 16.84
CA ILE A 173 -11.00 -6.09 17.71
C ILE A 173 -10.83 -6.86 19.03
N PHE A 174 -10.38 -8.12 18.99
CA PHE A 174 -10.10 -8.90 20.19
C PHE A 174 -8.99 -8.30 21.05
N GLN A 175 -7.90 -7.81 20.44
CA GLN A 175 -6.84 -7.13 21.17
C GLN A 175 -7.36 -5.89 21.91
N LEU A 176 -8.19 -5.08 21.24
CA LEU A 176 -8.81 -3.90 21.85
C LEU A 176 -9.76 -4.28 23.00
N PHE A 177 -10.53 -5.36 22.86
CA PHE A 177 -11.36 -5.87 23.95
C PHE A 177 -10.52 -6.22 25.19
N ASP A 178 -9.41 -6.93 25.02
CA ASP A 178 -8.54 -7.31 26.13
C ASP A 178 -7.74 -6.12 26.70
N VAL A 179 -7.40 -5.11 25.89
CA VAL A 179 -6.81 -3.85 26.38
C VAL A 179 -7.80 -3.13 27.30
N CYS A 180 -9.07 -3.03 26.88
CA CYS A 180 -10.11 -2.33 27.66
C CYS A 180 -10.59 -3.15 28.86
N ARG A 181 -10.68 -4.48 28.72
CA ARG A 181 -11.15 -5.40 29.75
C ARG A 181 -10.36 -6.71 29.69
N PRO A 182 -9.21 -6.79 30.39
CA PRO A 182 -8.34 -7.95 30.35
C PRO A 182 -9.06 -9.27 30.68
N GLY A 183 -8.87 -10.28 29.83
CA GLY A 183 -9.41 -11.62 30.03
C GLY A 183 -10.86 -11.79 29.57
N VAL A 184 -11.42 -10.81 28.87
CA VAL A 184 -12.78 -10.93 28.30
C VAL A 184 -12.79 -11.83 27.05
N VAL A 185 -11.66 -11.92 26.34
CA VAL A 185 -11.53 -12.75 25.15
C VAL A 185 -11.08 -14.17 25.52
N ASP A 186 -11.84 -15.17 25.10
CA ASP A 186 -11.40 -16.56 25.12
C ASP A 186 -10.63 -16.87 23.84
N TRP A 187 -9.30 -16.70 23.91
CA TRP A 187 -8.39 -16.92 22.77
C TRP A 187 -8.36 -18.34 22.24
N ASN A 188 -8.97 -19.32 22.92
CA ASN A 188 -9.12 -20.67 22.38
C ASN A 188 -10.20 -20.75 21.28
N LYS A 189 -11.11 -19.76 21.23
CA LYS A 189 -12.14 -19.63 20.19
C LYS A 189 -11.70 -18.78 19.00
N VAL A 190 -10.53 -18.15 19.08
CA VAL A 190 -10.05 -17.19 18.08
C VAL A 190 -9.12 -17.88 17.09
N HIS A 191 -9.45 -17.77 15.81
CA HIS A 191 -8.57 -18.19 14.72
C HIS A 191 -7.46 -17.17 14.53
N ARG A 192 -6.23 -17.52 14.92
CA ARG A 192 -5.03 -16.66 14.78
C ARG A 192 -4.18 -16.97 13.56
N LYS A 193 -4.42 -18.12 12.93
CA LYS A 193 -3.75 -18.56 11.70
C LYS A 193 -4.82 -19.12 10.78
N PHE A 194 -4.89 -18.58 9.57
CA PHE A 194 -5.95 -18.91 8.64
C PHE A 194 -5.51 -19.97 7.63
N ASN A 195 -6.35 -20.97 7.40
CA ASN A 195 -6.15 -21.93 6.33
C ASN A 195 -6.59 -21.30 5.01
N LYS A 196 -5.75 -21.32 3.96
CA LYS A 196 -6.07 -20.71 2.65
C LYS A 196 -7.44 -21.11 2.10
N LEU A 197 -7.89 -22.35 2.30
CA LEU A 197 -9.18 -22.85 1.79
C LEU A 197 -10.38 -22.46 2.66
N LYS A 198 -10.16 -22.06 3.92
CA LYS A 198 -11.21 -21.76 4.90
C LYS A 198 -11.13 -20.35 5.48
N ALA A 199 -10.16 -19.55 5.03
CA ALA A 199 -9.82 -18.27 5.63
C ALA A 199 -11.04 -17.35 5.77
N ASN A 200 -11.89 -17.24 4.75
CA ASN A 200 -13.08 -16.39 4.81
C ASN A 200 -14.07 -16.85 5.89
N PHE A 201 -14.29 -18.16 6.01
CA PHE A 201 -15.17 -18.71 7.05
C PHE A 201 -14.59 -18.49 8.45
N GLU A 202 -13.29 -18.77 8.63
CA GLU A 202 -12.58 -18.57 9.90
C GLU A 202 -12.58 -17.08 10.34
N LYS A 203 -12.42 -16.14 9.38
CA LYS A 203 -12.53 -14.70 9.63
C LYS A 203 -13.95 -14.28 10.03
N ILE A 204 -14.98 -14.78 9.33
CA ILE A 204 -16.38 -14.52 9.68
C ILE A 204 -16.71 -15.10 11.07
N GLU A 205 -16.18 -16.28 11.42
CA GLU A 205 -16.33 -16.86 12.77
C GLU A 205 -15.70 -15.96 13.84
N ASN A 206 -14.50 -15.41 13.59
CA ASN A 206 -13.89 -14.41 14.46
C ASN A 206 -14.81 -13.17 14.61
N CYS A 207 -15.25 -12.56 13.52
CA CYS A 207 -16.09 -11.36 13.57
C CYS A 207 -17.46 -11.63 14.26
N ASN A 208 -18.03 -12.83 14.07
CA ASN A 208 -19.23 -13.25 14.81
C ASN A 208 -18.95 -13.33 16.31
N TYR A 209 -17.80 -13.87 16.70
CA TYR A 209 -17.42 -13.94 18.10
C TYR A 209 -17.16 -12.54 18.70
N SER A 210 -16.58 -11.60 17.95
CA SER A 210 -16.46 -10.22 18.43
C SER A 210 -17.82 -9.56 18.67
N CYS A 211 -18.81 -9.78 17.80
CA CYS A 211 -20.18 -9.30 18.04
C CYS A 211 -20.81 -9.92 19.29
N GLN A 212 -20.58 -11.22 19.54
CA GLN A 212 -21.05 -11.86 20.77
C GLN A 212 -20.43 -11.26 22.03
N LEU A 213 -19.13 -10.92 21.99
CA LEU A 213 -18.45 -10.25 23.10
C LEU A 213 -18.99 -8.84 23.32
N ALA A 214 -19.15 -8.06 22.25
CA ALA A 214 -19.75 -6.72 22.30
C ALA A 214 -21.14 -6.74 22.95
N ASN A 215 -22.01 -7.67 22.56
CA ASN A 215 -23.35 -7.82 23.16
C ASN A 215 -23.28 -8.18 24.65
N LYS A 216 -22.30 -9.00 25.08
CA LYS A 216 -22.08 -9.31 26.51
C LYS A 216 -21.53 -8.13 27.31
N LEU A 217 -20.98 -7.14 26.63
CA LEU A 217 -20.45 -5.90 27.19
C LEU A 217 -21.42 -4.73 27.01
N ASP A 218 -22.69 -5.02 26.70
CA ASP A 218 -23.78 -4.06 26.55
C ASP A 218 -23.57 -3.00 25.44
N PHE A 219 -22.73 -3.29 24.44
CA PHE A 219 -22.67 -2.48 23.22
C PHE A 219 -23.94 -2.66 22.39
N SER A 220 -24.40 -1.58 21.74
CA SER A 220 -25.53 -1.64 20.82
C SER A 220 -25.06 -2.07 19.43
N LEU A 221 -25.43 -3.28 19.01
CA LEU A 221 -25.15 -3.84 17.68
C LEU A 221 -26.42 -4.14 16.88
N VAL A 222 -27.44 -3.28 17.01
CA VAL A 222 -28.73 -3.50 16.32
C VAL A 222 -28.50 -3.50 14.80
N GLY A 223 -28.75 -4.65 14.17
CA GLY A 223 -28.58 -4.82 12.73
C GLY A 223 -27.14 -5.07 12.26
N VAL A 224 -26.20 -5.32 13.18
CA VAL A 224 -24.79 -5.61 12.84
C VAL A 224 -24.46 -7.07 13.14
N ALA A 225 -23.99 -7.79 12.13
CA ALA A 225 -23.50 -9.16 12.21
C ALA A 225 -21.98 -9.23 11.94
N GLY A 226 -21.37 -10.38 12.24
CA GLY A 226 -19.93 -10.55 11.99
C GLY A 226 -19.57 -10.50 10.50
N LYS A 227 -20.52 -10.81 9.61
CA LYS A 227 -20.32 -10.66 8.17
C LYS A 227 -20.15 -9.19 7.77
N ASP A 228 -20.90 -8.28 8.37
CA ASP A 228 -20.79 -6.84 8.05
C ASP A 228 -19.39 -6.31 8.38
N ILE A 229 -18.81 -6.74 9.52
CA ILE A 229 -17.43 -6.40 9.89
C ILE A 229 -16.40 -7.04 8.94
N HIS A 230 -16.67 -8.27 8.48
CA HIS A 230 -15.76 -8.98 7.58
C HIS A 230 -15.73 -8.37 6.18
N ASP A 231 -16.87 -7.89 5.71
CA ASP A 231 -17.01 -7.32 4.37
C ASP A 231 -16.42 -5.90 4.28
N GLY A 232 -16.25 -5.20 5.41
CA GLY A 232 -15.57 -3.90 5.51
C GLY A 232 -16.52 -2.74 5.76
#